data_AF-A0A6P0XMT6-F1
#
_entry.id   AF-A0A6P0XMT6-F1
#
_cell.length_a   1.000
_cell.length_b   1.000
_cell.length_c   1.000
_cell.angle_alpha   90.00
_cell.angle_beta   90.00
_cell.angle_gamma   90.00
#
_symmetry.space_group_name_H-M   'P 1'
#
loop_
_entity.id
_entity.type
_entity.pdbx_description
1 polymer ?
#
loop_
_entity_poly.entity_id
_entity_poly.type
_entity_poly.pdbx_seq_one_letter_code
_entity_poly.pdbx_strand_id
1 'polypeptide(L)'
;MDDRQASRQLPGHRPELTEGRTKIAYPAGYQSPEGTVLNLKNVDHTIVADVTFDPFDSEDPDEGMLVTLGGRFGGFGLFVKDGQLVYRYNYAGIDEKSSTIAGDLPSDIGSITSLKAVYQSDDEDLLYAGATVSLYASSDSATDQFITEGQVKASLPYRMTQDENFVVGFDTQTPVSEEYVDDMPFKFTGTLNNLTVELDESNSLLPDIPVGNEEFWDSIIQEVIR
;
A
#
# COMPACT_ATOMS: atom_id res chain seq x y z
N MET A 1 -29.74 21.67 -1.42
CA MET A 1 -28.34 21.33 -1.76
C MET A 1 -28.34 19.84 -2.07
N ASP A 2 -27.50 19.39 -2.98
CA ASP A 2 -27.48 17.99 -3.42
C ASP A 2 -26.50 17.22 -2.52
N ASP A 3 -27.03 16.39 -1.62
CA ASP A 3 -26.29 15.74 -0.53
C ASP A 3 -25.59 14.43 -0.97
N ARG A 4 -25.56 14.14 -2.27
CA ARG A 4 -24.92 12.96 -2.89
C ARG A 4 -23.39 13.05 -2.98
N GLN A 5 -22.72 13.78 -2.09
CA GLN A 5 -21.26 13.87 -2.13
C GLN A 5 -20.59 12.52 -1.85
N ALA A 6 -21.11 11.75 -0.90
CA ALA A 6 -20.58 10.43 -0.54
C ALA A 6 -20.68 9.42 -1.70
N SER A 7 -21.81 9.40 -2.43
CA SER A 7 -21.98 8.49 -3.58
C SER A 7 -21.04 8.81 -4.76
N ARG A 8 -20.53 10.05 -4.85
CA ARG A 8 -19.50 10.42 -5.82
C ARG A 8 -18.10 10.00 -5.39
N GLN A 9 -17.88 9.61 -4.13
CA GLN A 9 -16.57 9.11 -3.70
C GLN A 9 -16.43 7.59 -3.89
N LEU A 10 -17.53 6.89 -4.17
CA LEU A 10 -17.53 5.46 -4.47
C LEU A 10 -16.83 5.18 -5.81
N PRO A 11 -15.92 4.19 -5.88
CA PRO A 11 -15.18 3.92 -7.11
C PRO A 11 -16.01 3.22 -8.20
N GLY A 12 -17.03 2.43 -7.85
CA GLY A 12 -17.82 1.60 -8.79
C GLY A 12 -18.68 2.34 -9.84
N HIS A 13 -18.65 3.66 -9.91
CA HIS A 13 -19.43 4.46 -10.89
C HIS A 13 -18.55 5.29 -11.84
N ARG A 14 -17.23 5.09 -11.83
CA ARG A 14 -16.30 5.78 -12.73
C ARG A 14 -15.58 4.76 -13.61
N PRO A 15 -15.45 5.01 -14.92
CA PRO A 15 -14.54 4.22 -15.76
C PRO A 15 -13.13 4.26 -15.16
N GLU A 16 -12.56 3.09 -14.87
CA GLU A 16 -11.18 2.96 -14.39
C GLU A 16 -10.23 2.91 -15.60
N LEU A 17 -9.14 3.68 -15.58
CA LEU A 17 -8.16 3.66 -16.68
C LEU A 17 -7.44 2.31 -16.81
N THR A 18 -7.50 1.51 -15.75
CA THR A 18 -6.89 0.19 -15.64
C THR A 18 -7.91 -0.94 -15.79
N GLU A 19 -9.14 -0.65 -16.21
CA GLU A 19 -10.20 -1.66 -16.37
C GLU A 19 -9.69 -2.88 -17.16
N GLY A 20 -9.91 -4.07 -16.60
CA GLY A 20 -9.47 -5.35 -17.18
C GLY A 20 -7.97 -5.66 -17.04
N ARG A 21 -7.18 -4.81 -16.38
CA ARG A 21 -5.78 -5.12 -16.03
C ARG A 21 -5.70 -5.63 -14.61
N THR A 22 -5.01 -6.74 -14.41
CA THR A 22 -4.69 -7.29 -13.09
C THR A 22 -3.23 -7.07 -12.70
N LYS A 23 -2.37 -6.68 -13.65
CA LYS A 23 -0.93 -6.50 -13.41
C LYS A 23 -0.37 -5.29 -14.14
N ILE A 24 0.34 -4.42 -13.41
CA ILE A 24 0.99 -3.22 -13.97
C ILE A 24 2.37 -3.05 -13.33
N ALA A 25 3.38 -2.76 -14.17
CA ALA A 25 4.70 -2.34 -13.72
C ALA A 25 4.84 -0.82 -13.86
N TYR A 26 5.32 -0.18 -12.81
CA TYR A 26 5.54 1.26 -12.71
C TYR A 26 7.05 1.53 -12.62
N PRO A 27 7.59 2.47 -13.41
CA PRO A 27 8.98 2.86 -13.30
C PRO A 27 9.23 3.66 -12.01
N ALA A 28 10.47 3.69 -11.53
CA ALA A 28 10.85 4.59 -10.45
C ALA A 28 10.57 6.06 -10.80
N GLY A 29 10.05 6.79 -9.82
CA GLY A 29 9.60 8.17 -9.96
C GLY A 29 8.24 8.34 -10.65
N TYR A 30 7.52 7.24 -10.91
CA TYR A 30 6.13 7.31 -11.33
C TYR A 30 5.27 7.97 -10.25
N GLN A 31 4.42 8.90 -10.67
CA GLN A 31 3.43 9.54 -9.81
C GLN A 31 2.11 9.66 -10.56
N SER A 32 1.01 9.26 -9.93
CA SER A 32 -0.31 9.41 -10.53
C SER A 32 -1.42 9.51 -9.48
N PRO A 33 -2.57 10.11 -9.79
CA PRO A 33 -3.73 10.09 -8.89
C PRO A 33 -4.24 8.65 -8.68
N GLU A 34 -4.76 8.35 -7.49
CA GLU A 34 -5.27 7.01 -7.12
C GLU A 34 -6.23 6.39 -8.15
N GLY A 35 -7.13 7.18 -8.75
CA GLY A 35 -8.11 6.67 -9.72
C GLY A 35 -7.53 6.28 -11.09
N THR A 36 -6.21 6.31 -11.25
CA THR A 36 -5.52 6.00 -12.51
C THR A 36 -4.58 4.81 -12.41
N VAL A 37 -4.41 4.26 -11.20
CA VAL A 37 -3.65 3.04 -10.92
C VAL A 37 -4.63 1.91 -10.57
N LEU A 38 -4.11 0.68 -10.43
CA LEU A 38 -4.91 -0.45 -9.96
C LEU A 38 -5.58 -0.13 -8.63
N ASN A 39 -6.83 -0.56 -8.47
CA ASN A 39 -7.54 -0.37 -7.22
C ASN A 39 -7.07 -1.39 -6.18
N LEU A 40 -6.39 -0.90 -5.13
CA LEU A 40 -5.80 -1.73 -4.05
C LEU A 40 -6.62 -1.70 -2.76
N LYS A 41 -7.83 -1.15 -2.79
CA LYS A 41 -8.67 -0.99 -1.60
C LYS A 41 -9.45 -2.28 -1.35
N ASN A 42 -9.22 -2.93 -0.20
CA ASN A 42 -9.92 -4.14 0.24
C ASN A 42 -9.90 -5.27 -0.79
N VAL A 43 -8.79 -5.40 -1.51
CA VAL A 43 -8.58 -6.37 -2.59
C VAL A 43 -7.26 -7.07 -2.37
N ASP A 44 -7.23 -8.38 -2.56
CA ASP A 44 -6.01 -9.16 -2.54
C ASP A 44 -5.03 -8.69 -3.61
N HIS A 45 -3.83 -8.30 -3.18
CA HIS A 45 -2.82 -7.77 -4.07
C HIS A 45 -1.40 -8.05 -3.61
N THR A 46 -0.48 -8.06 -4.58
CA THR A 46 0.95 -8.20 -4.37
C THR A 46 1.67 -6.98 -4.93
N ILE A 47 2.62 -6.45 -4.16
CA ILE A 47 3.54 -5.39 -4.56
C ILE A 47 4.94 -5.99 -4.57
N VAL A 48 5.64 -5.86 -5.70
CA VAL A 48 7.01 -6.34 -5.88
C VAL A 48 7.89 -5.18 -6.33
N ALA A 49 8.88 -4.81 -5.53
CA ALA A 49 9.91 -3.84 -5.87
C ALA A 49 11.18 -4.59 -6.35
N ASP A 50 11.53 -4.39 -7.62
CA ASP A 50 12.80 -4.85 -8.18
C ASP A 50 13.87 -3.81 -7.83
N VAL A 51 14.82 -4.20 -6.96
CA VAL A 51 15.78 -3.29 -6.35
C VAL A 51 17.21 -3.74 -6.59
N THR A 52 18.12 -2.80 -6.48
CA THR A 52 19.55 -3.06 -6.37
C THR A 52 20.08 -2.21 -5.24
N PHE A 53 20.54 -2.88 -4.20
CA PHE A 53 21.20 -2.26 -3.06
C PHE A 53 22.68 -2.05 -3.38
N ASP A 54 23.23 -0.93 -2.93
CA ASP A 54 24.66 -0.71 -2.91
C ASP A 54 25.33 -1.71 -1.93
N PRO A 55 26.59 -2.10 -2.17
CA PRO A 55 27.29 -3.05 -1.33
C PRO A 55 27.37 -2.58 0.12
N PHE A 56 27.26 -3.52 1.07
CA PHE A 56 27.17 -3.33 2.52
C PHE A 56 28.37 -2.58 3.17
N ASP A 57 29.40 -2.20 2.41
CA ASP A 57 30.54 -1.43 2.90
C ASP A 57 30.39 0.10 2.75
N SER A 58 29.21 0.59 2.33
CA SER A 58 28.85 2.00 2.51
C SER A 58 28.66 2.32 4.00
N GLU A 59 29.14 3.48 4.45
CA GLU A 59 28.98 3.94 5.85
C GLU A 59 27.50 4.08 6.26
N ASP A 60 26.61 4.19 5.26
CA ASP A 60 25.15 4.30 5.42
C ASP A 60 24.47 3.18 4.59
N PRO A 61 23.65 2.30 5.20
CA PRO A 61 22.87 1.31 4.45
C PRO A 61 21.78 2.00 3.62
N ASP A 62 21.40 1.36 2.52
CA ASP A 62 20.37 1.89 1.63
C ASP A 62 18.98 1.87 2.25
N GLU A 63 18.27 2.99 2.16
CA GLU A 63 16.94 3.22 2.74
C GLU A 63 16.04 4.00 1.78
N GLY A 64 14.75 4.04 2.11
CA GLY A 64 13.79 4.96 1.50
C GLY A 64 12.51 4.28 1.00
N MET A 65 11.63 5.11 0.46
CA MET A 65 10.30 4.72 0.01
C MET A 65 10.35 3.91 -1.29
N LEU A 66 9.71 2.73 -1.32
CA LEU A 66 9.54 1.94 -2.54
C LEU A 66 8.24 2.31 -3.24
N VAL A 67 7.15 2.41 -2.48
CA VAL A 67 5.86 2.90 -2.97
C VAL A 67 5.02 3.48 -1.83
N THR A 68 4.35 4.59 -2.12
CA THR A 68 3.28 5.13 -1.27
C THR A 68 2.00 5.27 -2.07
N LEU A 69 0.87 4.98 -1.44
CA LEU A 69 -0.47 5.37 -1.89
C LEU A 69 -1.16 6.05 -0.71
N GLY A 70 -1.17 7.38 -0.71
CA GLY A 70 -1.68 8.15 0.42
C GLY A 70 -0.56 8.82 1.21
N GLY A 71 -0.83 9.14 2.47
CA GLY A 71 0.06 9.93 3.34
C GLY A 71 -0.49 10.07 4.75
N ARG A 72 -0.33 11.24 5.38
CA ARG A 72 -0.70 11.48 6.79
C ARG A 72 -2.19 11.26 7.08
N PHE A 73 -3.06 11.41 6.08
CA PHE A 73 -4.51 11.30 6.22
C PHE A 73 -5.09 9.96 5.76
N GLY A 74 -4.23 8.97 5.50
CA GLY A 74 -4.65 7.62 5.17
C GLY A 74 -3.86 7.02 4.02
N GLY A 75 -3.98 5.70 3.86
CA GLY A 75 -3.32 4.95 2.80
C GLY A 75 -2.23 4.02 3.33
N PHE A 76 -1.27 3.67 2.49
CA PHE A 76 -0.18 2.78 2.88
C PHE A 76 1.15 3.17 2.24
N GLY A 77 2.24 2.69 2.82
CA GLY A 77 3.57 2.75 2.22
C GLY A 77 4.37 1.47 2.47
N LEU A 78 5.19 1.11 1.50
CA LEU A 78 6.20 0.05 1.59
C LEU A 78 7.57 0.70 1.42
N PHE A 79 8.45 0.54 2.40
CA PHE A 79 9.74 1.23 2.44
C PHE A 79 10.81 0.45 3.19
N VAL A 80 12.07 0.82 2.98
CA VAL A 80 13.22 0.30 3.74
C VAL A 80 13.67 1.37 4.73
N LYS A 81 13.80 1.01 6.00
CA LYS A 81 14.34 1.90 7.05
C LYS A 81 15.01 1.10 8.15
N ASP A 82 16.14 1.58 8.64
CA ASP A 82 16.93 0.99 9.72
C ASP A 82 17.24 -0.50 9.49
N GLY A 83 17.48 -0.87 8.22
CA GLY A 83 17.74 -2.25 7.80
C GLY A 83 16.51 -3.17 7.79
N GLN A 84 15.30 -2.61 7.88
CA GLN A 84 14.04 -3.36 7.88
C GLN A 84 13.22 -3.08 6.62
N LEU A 85 12.49 -4.09 6.14
CA LEU A 85 11.37 -3.87 5.23
C LEU A 85 10.13 -3.55 6.06
N VAL A 86 9.50 -2.42 5.76
CA VAL A 86 8.38 -1.89 6.53
C VAL A 86 7.18 -1.68 5.63
N TYR A 87 6.04 -2.25 6.02
CA TYR A 87 4.73 -1.93 5.48
C TYR A 87 3.92 -1.17 6.53
N ARG A 88 3.57 0.07 6.23
CA ARG A 88 2.73 0.92 7.07
C ARG A 88 1.35 1.05 6.42
N TYR A 89 0.30 0.74 7.17
CA TYR A 89 -1.08 1.09 6.84
C TYR A 89 -1.55 2.19 7.78
N ASN A 90 -1.84 3.37 7.24
CA ASN A 90 -2.39 4.50 7.97
C ASN A 90 -3.92 4.52 7.82
N TYR A 91 -4.63 4.24 8.92
CA TYR A 91 -6.08 4.31 8.97
C TYR A 91 -6.54 5.74 9.29
N ALA A 92 -6.42 6.63 8.31
CA ALA A 92 -6.87 8.03 8.40
C ALA A 92 -6.32 8.83 9.59
N GLY A 93 -5.08 8.54 10.01
CA GLY A 93 -4.43 9.17 11.16
C GLY A 93 -4.93 8.69 12.53
N ILE A 94 -5.74 7.62 12.57
CA ILE A 94 -6.19 6.98 13.80
C ILE A 94 -5.15 5.94 14.19
N ASP A 95 -4.28 6.27 15.13
CA ASP A 95 -3.15 5.44 15.52
C ASP A 95 -3.56 4.05 16.01
N GLU A 96 -4.68 3.95 16.75
CA GLU A 96 -5.16 2.67 17.27
C GLU A 96 -5.61 1.70 16.17
N LYS A 97 -5.98 2.21 15.00
CA LYS A 97 -6.44 1.43 13.83
C LYS A 97 -5.36 1.30 12.75
N SER A 98 -4.31 2.09 12.82
CA SER A 98 -3.16 1.98 11.93
C SER A 98 -2.25 0.81 12.33
N SER A 99 -1.54 0.25 11.36
CA SER A 99 -0.68 -0.93 11.54
C SER A 99 0.68 -0.71 10.91
N THR A 100 1.73 -1.17 11.60
CA THR A 100 3.09 -1.26 11.05
C THR A 100 3.52 -2.72 11.13
N ILE A 101 3.88 -3.28 9.99
CA ILE A 101 4.44 -4.63 9.85
C ILE A 101 5.88 -4.43 9.38
N ALA A 102 6.84 -4.84 10.19
CA ALA A 102 8.26 -4.62 9.92
C ALA A 102 9.07 -5.87 10.29
N GLY A 103 10.14 -6.11 9.54
CA GLY A 103 11.10 -7.15 9.87
C GLY A 103 12.45 -6.91 9.21
N ASP A 104 13.48 -7.42 9.87
CA ASP A 104 14.87 -7.24 9.46
C ASP A 104 15.12 -7.84 8.08
N LEU A 105 15.78 -7.07 7.21
CA LEU A 105 16.28 -7.59 5.95
C LEU A 105 17.40 -8.60 6.22
N PRO A 106 17.58 -9.60 5.33
CA PRO A 106 18.75 -10.47 5.36
C PRO A 106 20.06 -9.67 5.47
N SER A 107 21.00 -10.16 6.28
CA SER A 107 22.29 -9.50 6.52
C SER A 107 23.13 -9.34 5.25
N ASP A 108 22.87 -10.14 4.21
CA ASP A 108 23.47 -9.99 2.88
C ASP A 108 22.54 -9.16 1.98
N ILE A 109 22.27 -7.92 2.39
CA ILE A 109 21.30 -7.03 1.72
C ILE A 109 21.69 -6.75 0.26
N GLY A 110 22.99 -6.70 -0.05
CA GLY A 110 23.50 -6.49 -1.41
C GLY A 110 23.19 -7.64 -2.38
N SER A 111 22.82 -8.81 -1.86
CA SER A 111 22.34 -9.92 -2.69
C SER A 111 20.86 -9.79 -3.05
N ILE A 112 20.09 -8.97 -2.35
CA ILE A 112 18.65 -8.82 -2.54
C ILE A 112 18.38 -8.10 -3.86
N THR A 113 17.52 -8.70 -4.67
CA THR A 113 17.06 -8.18 -5.97
C THR A 113 15.57 -7.86 -5.98
N SER A 114 14.83 -8.31 -4.96
CA SER A 114 13.38 -8.13 -4.88
C SER A 114 12.92 -7.98 -3.44
N LEU A 115 12.01 -7.03 -3.21
CA LEU A 115 11.27 -6.86 -1.96
C LEU A 115 9.78 -6.95 -2.27
N LYS A 116 9.04 -7.72 -1.48
CA LYS A 116 7.65 -8.03 -1.78
C LYS A 116 6.76 -7.87 -0.55
N ALA A 117 5.59 -7.28 -0.76
CA ALA A 117 4.47 -7.30 0.18
C ALA A 117 3.28 -8.00 -0.48
N VAL A 118 2.68 -8.94 0.26
CA VAL A 118 1.42 -9.61 -0.10
C VAL A 118 0.36 -9.15 0.88
N TYR A 119 -0.72 -8.56 0.38
CA TYR A 119 -1.88 -8.13 1.15
C TYR A 119 -3.03 -9.09 0.85
N GLN A 120 -3.57 -9.72 1.89
CA GLN A 120 -4.70 -10.65 1.80
C GLN A 120 -5.81 -10.16 2.73
N SER A 121 -6.93 -9.73 2.14
CA SER A 121 -8.10 -9.29 2.88
C SER A 121 -8.65 -10.42 3.75
N ASP A 122 -9.00 -10.10 4.99
CA ASP A 122 -9.65 -11.07 5.88
C ASP A 122 -11.07 -11.42 5.36
N ASP A 123 -11.72 -10.48 4.66
CA ASP A 123 -13.03 -10.64 4.03
C ASP A 123 -13.24 -9.58 2.91
N GLU A 124 -13.16 -9.99 1.65
CA GLU A 124 -13.31 -9.09 0.50
C GLU A 124 -14.73 -8.48 0.36
N ASP A 125 -15.75 -9.10 0.96
CA ASP A 125 -17.14 -8.63 0.93
C ASP A 125 -17.40 -7.53 1.99
N LEU A 126 -16.52 -7.38 2.98
CA LEU A 126 -16.64 -6.38 4.05
C LEU A 126 -15.80 -5.14 3.75
N LEU A 127 -16.46 -3.98 3.62
CA LEU A 127 -15.83 -2.69 3.29
C LEU A 127 -14.63 -2.28 4.17
N TYR A 128 -14.60 -2.73 5.42
CA TYR A 128 -13.57 -2.36 6.41
C TYR A 128 -12.74 -3.54 6.87
N ALA A 129 -12.73 -4.65 6.12
CA ALA A 129 -12.01 -5.83 6.54
C ALA A 129 -10.55 -5.50 6.85
N GLY A 130 -10.04 -6.17 7.87
CA GLY A 130 -8.61 -6.25 8.09
C GLY A 130 -7.93 -6.99 6.96
N ALA A 131 -6.62 -7.16 7.08
CA ALA A 131 -5.87 -7.97 6.15
C ALA A 131 -4.61 -8.50 6.79
N THR A 132 -4.22 -9.70 6.38
CA THR A 132 -2.88 -10.21 6.62
C THR A 132 -1.92 -9.62 5.60
N VAL A 133 -0.83 -9.02 6.08
CA VAL A 133 0.26 -8.53 5.26
C VAL A 133 1.50 -9.35 5.54
N SER A 134 2.04 -9.98 4.49
CA SER A 134 3.25 -10.81 4.55
C SER A 134 4.37 -10.19 3.72
N LEU A 135 5.55 -10.09 4.32
CA LEU A 135 6.72 -9.44 3.75
C LEU A 135 7.80 -10.46 3.39
N TYR A 136 8.43 -10.24 2.23
CA TYR A 136 9.44 -11.14 1.68
C TYR A 136 10.59 -10.34 1.06
N ALA A 137 11.77 -10.94 1.05
CA ALA A 137 12.90 -10.53 0.23
C ALA A 137 13.34 -11.68 -0.65
N SER A 138 14.04 -11.40 -1.74
CA SER A 138 14.67 -12.45 -2.52
C SER A 138 16.01 -12.03 -3.10
N SER A 139 16.97 -12.96 -3.07
CA SER A 139 18.30 -12.82 -3.69
C SER A 139 18.37 -13.37 -5.12
N ASP A 140 17.31 -14.02 -5.60
CA ASP A 140 17.18 -14.50 -6.96
C ASP A 140 15.75 -14.33 -7.46
N SER A 141 15.49 -14.34 -8.77
CA SER A 141 14.11 -14.16 -9.25
C SER A 141 13.20 -15.37 -9.00
N ALA A 142 13.62 -16.37 -8.21
CA ALA A 142 12.96 -17.68 -8.12
C ALA A 142 12.44 -18.04 -6.71
N THR A 143 13.04 -17.51 -5.63
CA THR A 143 12.73 -17.97 -4.27
C THR A 143 12.51 -16.82 -3.30
N ASP A 144 11.26 -16.61 -2.88
CA ASP A 144 10.95 -15.64 -1.83
C ASP A 144 11.38 -16.16 -0.45
N GLN A 145 12.23 -15.40 0.23
CA GLN A 145 12.53 -15.56 1.65
C GLN A 145 11.52 -14.76 2.47
N PHE A 146 10.78 -15.45 3.34
CA PHE A 146 9.88 -14.82 4.29
C PHE A 146 10.66 -13.95 5.30
N ILE A 147 10.16 -12.73 5.53
CA ILE A 147 10.68 -11.78 6.54
C ILE A 147 9.78 -11.79 7.77
N THR A 148 8.51 -11.44 7.58
CA THR A 148 7.54 -11.26 8.67
C THR A 148 6.10 -11.26 8.14
N GLU A 149 5.14 -11.37 9.03
CA GLU A 149 3.71 -11.13 8.75
C GLU A 149 3.05 -10.35 9.88
N GLY A 150 1.96 -9.66 9.58
CA GLY A 150 1.17 -8.95 10.59
C GLY A 150 -0.20 -8.54 10.10
N GLN A 151 -1.03 -8.02 11.02
CA GLN A 151 -2.41 -7.65 10.73
C GLN A 151 -2.60 -6.15 10.50
N VAL A 152 -3.20 -5.81 9.37
CA VAL A 152 -3.96 -4.57 9.18
C VAL A 152 -5.31 -4.76 9.86
N LYS A 153 -5.63 -3.90 10.83
CA LYS A 153 -6.82 -4.08 11.68
C LYS A 153 -8.14 -3.76 10.97
N ALA A 154 -8.09 -2.82 10.03
CA ALA A 154 -9.21 -2.39 9.22
C ALA A 154 -8.69 -1.64 7.98
N SER A 155 -9.44 -1.71 6.88
CA SER A 155 -9.11 -1.03 5.63
C SER A 155 -9.98 0.23 5.39
N LEU A 156 -9.43 1.20 4.65
CA LEU A 156 -10.18 2.39 4.20
C LEU A 156 -11.01 2.03 2.95
N PRO A 157 -12.33 2.21 2.98
CA PRO A 157 -13.24 1.69 1.94
C PRO A 157 -13.33 2.55 0.67
N TYR A 158 -13.01 3.85 0.76
CA TYR A 158 -13.38 4.81 -0.29
C TYR A 158 -12.19 5.49 -0.94
N ARG A 159 -11.40 6.23 -0.17
CA ARG A 159 -10.29 7.03 -0.69
C ARG A 159 -9.12 7.01 0.28
N MET A 160 -7.98 6.56 -0.21
CA MET A 160 -6.72 6.57 0.53
C MET A 160 -5.97 7.89 0.29
N THR A 161 -6.14 8.48 -0.89
CA THR A 161 -5.45 9.69 -1.32
C THR A 161 -6.29 10.96 -1.15
N GLN A 162 -6.54 11.37 0.09
CA GLN A 162 -7.31 12.60 0.34
C GLN A 162 -6.58 13.85 -0.21
N ASP A 163 -5.27 13.94 0.02
CA ASP A 163 -4.40 15.04 -0.46
C ASP A 163 -3.12 14.52 -1.16
N GLU A 164 -3.14 13.27 -1.64
CA GLU A 164 -1.93 12.49 -1.94
C GLU A 164 -1.97 11.79 -3.31
N ASN A 165 -0.91 11.08 -3.67
CA ASN A 165 -0.78 10.33 -4.93
C ASN A 165 -0.33 8.88 -4.69
N PHE A 166 -0.42 8.06 -5.74
CA PHE A 166 0.41 6.88 -5.87
C PHE A 166 1.79 7.32 -6.36
N VAL A 167 2.84 7.08 -5.57
CA VAL A 167 4.22 7.51 -5.88
C VAL A 167 5.18 6.33 -5.71
N VAL A 168 6.10 6.17 -6.64
CA VAL A 168 7.08 5.06 -6.67
C VAL A 168 8.49 5.60 -6.46
N GLY A 169 9.20 5.10 -5.45
CA GLY A 169 10.62 5.40 -5.19
C GLY A 169 10.92 6.60 -4.29
N PHE A 170 9.91 7.35 -3.85
CA PHE A 170 10.05 8.48 -2.91
C PHE A 170 8.69 8.88 -2.33
N ASP A 171 8.70 9.74 -1.31
CA ASP A 171 7.51 10.41 -0.77
C ASP A 171 7.77 11.92 -0.66
N THR A 172 7.04 12.74 -1.42
CA THR A 172 7.30 14.21 -1.46
C THR A 172 6.26 15.05 -0.72
N GLN A 173 5.23 14.42 -0.16
CA GLN A 173 4.08 15.15 0.36
C GLN A 173 4.01 15.04 1.87
N THR A 174 3.11 14.22 2.41
CA THR A 174 2.94 14.02 3.84
C THR A 174 3.23 12.57 4.19
N PRO A 175 4.02 12.31 5.24
CA PRO A 175 4.44 10.96 5.53
C PRO A 175 3.27 10.08 5.98
N VAL A 176 3.22 8.84 5.49
CA VAL A 176 2.33 7.78 5.99
C VAL A 176 2.79 7.23 7.35
N SER A 177 4.07 7.43 7.69
CA SER A 177 4.68 7.09 8.98
C SER A 177 5.52 8.23 9.51
N GLU A 178 5.33 8.63 10.78
CA GLU A 178 6.19 9.63 11.42
C GLU A 178 7.65 9.14 11.57
N GLU A 179 7.92 7.85 11.35
CA GLU A 179 9.27 7.27 11.41
C GLU A 179 10.26 7.89 10.40
N TYR A 180 9.80 8.39 9.26
CA TYR A 180 10.67 8.96 8.22
C TYR A 180 10.41 10.46 7.98
N VAL A 181 9.67 11.14 8.85
CA VAL A 181 9.27 12.55 8.64
C VAL A 181 10.48 13.48 8.46
N ASP A 182 11.57 13.22 9.20
CA ASP A 182 12.81 14.01 9.14
C ASP A 182 13.65 13.71 7.90
N ASP A 183 13.35 12.60 7.20
CA ASP A 183 14.08 12.13 6.01
C ASP A 183 13.38 12.50 4.69
N MET A 184 12.23 13.17 4.75
CA MET A 184 11.46 13.61 3.57
C MET A 184 12.36 14.40 2.58
N PRO A 185 12.38 14.05 1.27
CA PRO A 185 11.37 13.28 0.55
C PRO A 185 11.55 11.75 0.56
N PHE A 186 12.32 11.24 1.53
CA PHE A 186 12.53 9.82 1.83
C PHE A 186 12.72 8.97 0.58
N LYS A 187 13.60 9.47 -0.30
CA LYS A 187 13.89 8.86 -1.58
C LYS A 187 14.70 7.59 -1.37
N PHE A 188 14.35 6.52 -2.07
CA PHE A 188 15.15 5.31 -2.08
C PHE A 188 16.58 5.60 -2.56
N THR A 189 17.57 5.30 -1.73
CA THR A 189 18.99 5.60 -1.97
C THR A 189 19.64 4.57 -2.90
N GLY A 190 19.16 3.32 -2.85
CA GLY A 190 19.50 2.29 -3.81
C GLY A 190 18.84 2.54 -5.18
N THR A 191 18.96 1.57 -6.07
CA THR A 191 18.28 1.63 -7.38
C THR A 191 16.96 0.86 -7.32
N LEU A 192 15.84 1.54 -7.58
CA LEU A 192 14.55 0.91 -7.85
C LEU A 192 14.39 0.75 -9.37
N ASN A 193 14.47 -0.47 -9.88
CA ASN A 193 14.39 -0.76 -11.32
C ASN A 193 12.94 -0.67 -11.81
N ASN A 194 12.02 -1.31 -11.09
CA ASN A 194 10.59 -1.25 -11.34
C ASN A 194 9.81 -1.62 -10.08
N LEU A 195 8.54 -1.22 -10.04
CA LEU A 195 7.57 -1.67 -9.06
C LEU A 195 6.40 -2.34 -9.77
N THR A 196 6.17 -3.61 -9.53
CA THR A 196 5.04 -4.36 -10.07
C THR A 196 3.94 -4.47 -9.04
N VAL A 197 2.71 -4.17 -9.45
CA VAL A 197 1.50 -4.39 -8.66
C VAL A 197 0.62 -5.40 -9.41
N GLU A 198 0.15 -6.40 -8.69
CA GLU A 198 -0.68 -7.50 -9.20
C GLU A 198 -1.88 -7.73 -8.29
N LEU A 199 -3.08 -7.78 -8.85
CA LEU A 199 -4.32 -8.17 -8.19
C LEU A 199 -4.54 -9.68 -8.36
N ASP A 200 -5.13 -10.34 -7.36
CA ASP A 200 -5.61 -11.71 -7.55
C ASP A 200 -6.81 -11.74 -8.53
N GLU A 201 -6.88 -12.75 -9.38
CA GLU A 201 -7.83 -12.85 -10.50
C GLU A 201 -9.30 -12.90 -10.06
N SER A 202 -9.57 -13.22 -8.79
CA SER A 202 -10.93 -13.23 -8.21
C SER A 202 -11.57 -11.84 -8.16
N ASN A 203 -10.78 -10.76 -8.22
CA ASN A 203 -11.18 -9.49 -7.61
C ASN A 203 -11.23 -8.29 -8.58
N SER A 204 -11.54 -8.55 -9.86
CA SER A 204 -11.60 -7.50 -10.89
C SER A 204 -12.84 -6.59 -10.84
N LEU A 205 -13.75 -6.79 -9.89
CA LEU A 205 -15.00 -6.03 -9.77
C LEU A 205 -15.24 -5.63 -8.31
N LEU A 206 -15.39 -4.33 -8.06
CA LEU A 206 -15.86 -3.85 -6.77
C LEU A 206 -17.25 -4.44 -6.48
N PRO A 207 -17.56 -4.78 -5.21
CA PRO A 207 -18.91 -5.14 -4.84
C PRO A 207 -19.88 -4.00 -5.16
N ASP A 208 -21.07 -4.33 -5.66
CA ASP A 208 -22.15 -3.36 -5.85
C ASP A 208 -22.53 -2.78 -4.48
N ILE A 209 -22.06 -1.56 -4.19
CA ILE A 209 -22.42 -0.87 -2.94
C ILE A 209 -23.89 -0.42 -3.07
N PRO A 210 -24.81 -0.90 -2.22
CA PRO A 210 -26.23 -0.55 -2.31
C PRO A 210 -26.46 0.86 -1.76
N VAL A 211 -26.17 1.87 -2.59
CA VAL A 211 -26.34 3.28 -2.26
C VAL A 211 -27.82 3.57 -2.00
N GLY A 212 -28.19 3.71 -0.73
CA GLY A 212 -29.58 3.99 -0.29
C GLY A 212 -30.16 2.98 0.70
N ASN A 213 -29.39 1.96 1.10
CA ASN A 213 -29.78 1.06 2.18
C ASN A 213 -29.35 1.63 3.55
N GLU A 214 -30.31 2.10 4.36
CA GLU A 214 -30.02 2.62 5.71
C GLU A 214 -29.40 1.56 6.63
N GLU A 215 -29.79 0.29 6.53
CA GLU A 215 -29.22 -0.79 7.36
C GLU A 215 -27.73 -1.03 7.07
N PHE A 216 -27.32 -0.83 5.81
CA PHE A 216 -25.92 -0.89 5.41
C PHE A 216 -25.11 0.27 6.02
N TRP A 217 -25.67 1.48 6.05
CA TRP A 217 -24.99 2.64 6.65
C TRP A 217 -24.94 2.57 8.17
N ASP A 218 -25.98 2.03 8.81
CA ASP A 218 -26.01 1.82 10.25
C ASP A 218 -24.99 0.76 10.69
N SER A 219 -24.77 -0.30 9.92
CA SER A 219 -23.72 -1.28 10.22
C SER A 219 -22.32 -0.66 10.09
N ILE A 220 -22.07 0.12 9.03
CA ILE A 220 -20.83 0.87 8.83
C ILE A 220 -20.55 1.80 10.04
N ILE A 221 -21.54 2.56 10.49
CA ILE A 221 -21.38 3.51 11.59
C ILE A 221 -21.03 2.80 12.91
N GLN A 222 -21.66 1.66 13.20
CA GLN A 222 -21.40 0.88 14.42
C GLN A 222 -20.00 0.26 14.44
N GLU A 223 -19.47 -0.12 13.28
CA GLU A 223 -18.15 -0.71 13.13
C GLU A 223 -17.02 0.33 13.24
N VAL A 224 -17.24 1.53 12.69
CA VAL A 224 -16.26 2.64 12.73
C VAL A 224 -16.16 3.28 14.12
N ILE A 225 -17.25 3.30 14.91
CA ILE A 225 -17.32 3.93 16.24
C ILE A 225 -16.80 3.02 17.37
N ARG A 226 -16.59 1.73 17.13
CA ARG A 226 -15.87 0.84 18.06
C ARG A 226 -14.35 1.00 17.95
#